data_AF-W9C0X0-F1
#
_entry.id   AF-W9C0X0-F1
#
_cell.length_a   1.000
_cell.length_b   1.000
_cell.length_c   1.000
_cell.angle_alpha   90.00
_cell.angle_beta   90.00
_cell.angle_gamma   90.00
#
_symmetry.space_group_name_H-M   'P 1'
#
loop_
_entity.id
_entity.type
_entity.pdbx_description
1 polymer ?
#
loop_
_entity_poly.entity_id
_entity_poly.type
_entity_poly.pdbx_seq_one_letter_code
_entity_poly.pdbx_strand_id
1 'polypeptide(L)'
;MMRSFAQFASSCALAALMASTALANSVLLHSVDHLDRTVTFTPHSYCEGLEPVFVPGGHSIWKHNIPHGWGGMIMAALPGGIHPIHRVIAEVQFQGFEGQAHFDISAVDNHMDDTGVHWMYPLGVELTRYLKPGCDHFPCDNCYLIWNDKHNRVTEKTEFVIEIGQLLGVGIYRYSGPEKSLVVFGVLWLDLVDLADLVDLVDLDGSHGCIADLGFGIWNEYDRCD
;
A
#
# COMPACT_ATOMS: atom_id res chain seq x y z
N MET A 1 64.05 54.22 6.90
CA MET A 1 62.58 54.30 6.79
C MET A 1 62.18 53.51 5.54
N MET A 2 61.03 52.83 5.54
CA MET A 2 60.52 51.84 4.57
C MET A 2 60.74 50.37 4.95
N ARG A 3 59.73 49.81 5.61
CA ARG A 3 59.37 48.39 5.59
C ARG A 3 58.15 48.28 4.69
N SER A 4 58.17 47.44 3.66
CA SER A 4 56.93 46.80 3.18
C SER A 4 57.18 45.62 2.23
N PHE A 5 56.20 44.71 2.27
CA PHE A 5 55.80 43.66 1.33
C PHE A 5 56.58 42.34 1.27
N ALA A 6 55.98 41.30 1.86
CA ALA A 6 55.64 40.09 1.11
C ALA A 6 54.47 39.37 1.81
N GLN A 7 53.32 39.44 1.15
CA GLN A 7 52.06 38.77 1.47
C GLN A 7 52.25 37.25 1.32
N PHE A 8 51.98 36.46 2.37
CA PHE A 8 51.79 35.01 2.22
C PHE A 8 50.39 34.77 1.65
N ALA A 9 50.30 34.56 0.33
CA ALA A 9 49.12 34.00 -0.30
C ALA A 9 49.08 32.49 0.00
N SER A 10 48.28 32.10 1.00
CA SER A 10 47.96 30.70 1.27
C SER A 10 46.77 30.30 0.40
N SER A 11 47.06 29.54 -0.65
CA SER A 11 46.07 28.80 -1.42
C SER A 11 45.64 27.53 -0.68
N CYS A 12 44.46 27.01 -1.08
CA CYS A 12 43.87 25.71 -0.76
C CYS A 12 42.96 25.63 0.47
N ALA A 13 41.67 25.91 0.25
CA ALA A 13 40.62 25.01 0.72
C ALA A 13 39.39 25.17 -0.19
N LEU A 14 39.39 24.47 -1.33
CA LEU A 14 38.14 24.04 -1.95
C LEU A 14 37.53 23.03 -0.98
N ALA A 15 36.62 23.46 -0.11
CA ALA A 15 35.72 22.54 0.57
C ALA A 15 34.77 22.01 -0.50
N ALA A 16 35.06 20.83 -1.03
CA ALA A 16 34.13 20.11 -1.89
C ALA A 16 32.83 19.90 -1.10
N LEU A 17 31.75 20.48 -1.61
CA LEU A 17 30.40 20.25 -1.16
C LEU A 17 30.12 18.76 -1.40
N MET A 18 30.33 17.92 -0.39
CA MET A 18 29.86 16.53 -0.41
C MET A 18 28.35 16.60 -0.27
N ALA A 19 27.66 16.91 -1.36
CA ALA A 19 26.25 16.58 -1.50
C ALA A 19 26.17 15.05 -1.51
N SER A 20 26.08 14.45 -0.32
CA SER A 20 25.64 13.07 -0.22
C SER A 20 24.28 13.04 -0.90
N THR A 21 24.17 12.35 -2.03
CA THR A 21 22.89 11.94 -2.58
C THR A 21 22.32 10.93 -1.60
N ALA A 22 21.81 11.40 -0.46
CA ALA A 22 21.05 10.57 0.45
C ALA A 22 19.93 9.97 -0.41
N LEU A 23 19.85 8.64 -0.42
CA LEU A 23 18.73 7.97 -1.07
C LEU A 23 17.47 8.56 -0.46
N ALA A 24 16.64 9.17 -1.31
CA ALA A 24 15.40 9.77 -0.86
C ALA A 24 14.49 8.63 -0.36
N ASN A 25 14.08 8.70 0.91
CA ASN A 25 13.09 7.76 1.40
C ASN A 25 11.74 8.10 0.78
N SER A 26 10.94 7.09 0.48
CA SER A 26 9.57 7.33 0.02
C SER A 26 8.65 6.17 0.33
N VAL A 27 7.37 6.51 0.41
CA VAL A 27 6.27 5.53 0.46
C VAL A 27 5.36 5.76 -0.74
N LEU A 28 4.97 4.67 -1.39
CA LEU A 28 3.95 4.64 -2.43
C LEU A 28 2.67 4.14 -1.77
N LEU A 29 1.71 5.05 -1.59
CA LEU A 29 0.40 4.76 -1.04
C LEU A 29 -0.48 4.26 -2.19
N HIS A 30 -0.75 2.96 -2.20
CA HIS A 30 -1.52 2.29 -3.24
C HIS A 30 -2.91 1.97 -2.70
N SER A 31 -3.92 2.74 -3.10
CA SER A 31 -5.31 2.41 -2.77
C SER A 31 -5.77 1.32 -3.73
N VAL A 32 -6.14 0.14 -3.23
CA VAL A 32 -6.49 -1.02 -4.06
C VAL A 32 -7.99 -1.26 -4.20
N ASP A 33 -8.81 -0.40 -3.59
CA ASP A 33 -10.27 -0.43 -3.68
C ASP A 33 -10.82 0.93 -4.14
N HIS A 34 -12.13 1.12 -4.08
CA HIS A 34 -12.80 2.33 -4.58
C HIS A 34 -13.03 3.42 -3.50
N LEU A 35 -12.46 3.26 -2.31
CA LEU A 35 -12.70 4.18 -1.19
C LEU A 35 -11.58 5.21 -1.07
N ASP A 36 -11.96 6.48 -1.07
CA ASP A 36 -11.08 7.59 -0.74
C ASP A 36 -10.62 7.51 0.71
N ARG A 37 -9.38 7.90 0.97
CA ARG A 37 -8.80 7.92 2.32
C ARG A 37 -7.90 9.12 2.55
N THR A 38 -7.79 9.50 3.82
CA THR A 38 -6.72 10.38 4.30
C THR A 38 -5.70 9.52 5.02
N VAL A 39 -4.45 9.57 4.56
CA VAL A 39 -3.31 8.94 5.19
C VAL A 39 -2.63 9.94 6.11
N THR A 40 -2.47 9.57 7.38
CA THR A 40 -1.83 10.39 8.41
C THR A 40 -0.53 9.74 8.88
N PHE A 41 0.39 10.59 9.33
CA PHE A 41 1.72 10.20 9.77
C PHE A 41 1.89 10.64 11.22
N THR A 42 2.14 9.69 12.12
CA THR A 42 2.46 9.99 13.52
C THR A 42 3.95 9.72 13.74
N PRO A 43 4.77 10.77 13.87
CA PRO A 43 6.22 10.60 14.00
C PRO A 43 6.60 10.06 15.39
N HIS A 44 7.76 9.40 15.47
CA HIS A 44 8.47 9.25 16.73
C HIS A 44 8.79 10.62 17.34
N SER A 45 9.01 10.68 18.65
CA SER A 45 9.17 11.93 19.41
C SER A 45 10.30 12.85 18.95
N TYR A 46 11.26 12.34 18.20
CA TYR A 46 12.43 13.06 17.67
C TYR A 46 12.36 13.29 16.15
N CYS A 47 11.29 12.87 15.48
CA CYS A 47 11.08 13.05 14.05
C CYS A 47 10.15 14.23 13.78
N GLU A 48 10.29 14.85 12.60
CA GLU A 48 9.38 15.92 12.17
C GLU A 48 7.99 15.37 11.82
N GLY A 49 6.97 16.20 12.04
CA GLY A 49 5.61 15.90 11.60
C GLY A 49 5.50 16.00 10.08
N LEU A 50 4.77 15.07 9.48
CA LEU A 50 4.45 15.08 8.06
C LEU A 50 2.97 15.42 7.87
N GLU A 51 2.68 16.19 6.83
CA GLU A 51 1.31 16.57 6.49
C GLU A 51 0.49 15.34 6.04
N PRO A 52 -0.79 15.26 6.41
CA PRO A 52 -1.68 14.23 5.89
C PRO A 52 -1.79 14.27 4.37
N VAL A 53 -1.93 13.10 3.76
CA VAL A 53 -2.06 12.92 2.32
C VAL A 53 -3.46 12.41 2.00
N PHE A 54 -4.14 13.06 1.06
CA PHE A 54 -5.35 12.51 0.47
C PHE A 54 -5.00 11.48 -0.61
N VAL A 55 -5.54 10.28 -0.50
CA VAL A 55 -5.34 9.18 -1.44
C VAL A 55 -6.72 8.80 -2.00
N PRO A 56 -6.99 9.08 -3.30
CA PRO A 56 -8.27 8.71 -3.88
C PRO A 56 -8.40 7.19 -4.02
N GLY A 57 -9.62 6.69 -4.02
CA GLY A 57 -9.93 5.32 -4.43
C GLY A 57 -9.60 5.07 -5.90
N GLY A 58 -9.90 3.85 -6.36
CA GLY A 58 -9.83 3.45 -7.76
C GLY A 58 -8.42 3.10 -8.24
N HIS A 59 -7.67 2.31 -7.47
CA HIS A 59 -6.33 1.84 -7.88
C HIS A 59 -5.31 2.96 -8.06
N SER A 60 -5.42 4.01 -7.23
CA SER A 60 -4.53 5.15 -7.28
C SER A 60 -3.20 4.85 -6.57
N ILE A 61 -2.11 5.41 -7.10
CA ILE A 61 -0.78 5.33 -6.50
C ILE A 61 -0.28 6.74 -6.24
N TRP A 62 -0.01 7.05 -4.97
CA TRP A 62 0.53 8.34 -4.56
C TRP A 62 1.91 8.18 -3.92
N LYS A 63 2.93 8.85 -4.48
CA LYS A 63 4.29 8.84 -3.90
C LYS A 63 4.45 9.99 -2.92
N HIS A 64 4.81 9.69 -1.68
CA HIS A 64 5.15 10.66 -0.65
C HIS A 64 6.62 10.52 -0.24
N ASN A 65 7.35 11.64 -0.24
CA ASN A 65 8.75 11.68 0.16
C ASN A 65 8.83 11.70 1.69
N ILE A 66 9.71 10.86 2.23
CA ILE A 66 9.94 10.74 3.66
C ILE A 66 11.33 11.28 4.00
N PRO A 67 11.50 12.03 5.10
CA PRO A 67 12.81 12.51 5.52
C PRO A 67 13.79 11.36 5.83
N HIS A 68 15.08 11.64 5.69
CA HIS A 68 16.12 10.70 6.10
C HIS A 68 16.03 10.43 7.61
N GLY A 69 16.13 9.16 8.01
CA GLY A 69 16.06 8.78 9.43
C GLY A 69 14.66 8.91 10.05
N TRP A 70 13.62 9.23 9.28
CA TRP A 70 12.27 9.35 9.81
C TRP A 70 11.77 7.99 10.29
N GLY A 71 11.10 7.98 11.44
CA GLY A 71 10.37 6.82 11.93
C GLY A 71 9.04 7.21 12.54
N GLY A 72 8.06 6.32 12.43
CA GLY A 72 6.71 6.54 12.92
C GLY A 72 5.69 5.56 12.38
N MET A 73 4.44 5.89 12.65
CA MET A 73 3.26 5.12 12.26
C MET A 73 2.53 5.81 11.11
N ILE A 74 2.02 5.02 10.18
CA ILE A 74 1.27 5.45 9.00
C ILE A 74 -0.11 4.78 9.08
N MET A 75 -1.16 5.61 9.05
CA MET A 75 -2.54 5.15 9.18
C MET A 75 -3.35 5.68 8.00
N ALA A 76 -4.22 4.84 7.45
CA ALA A 76 -5.19 5.25 6.43
C ALA A 76 -6.60 5.24 7.02
N ALA A 77 -7.31 6.36 6.92
CA ALA A 77 -8.67 6.51 7.46
C ALA A 77 -9.64 6.99 6.38
N LEU A 78 -10.87 6.49 6.44
CA LEU A 78 -11.98 7.00 5.63
C LEU A 78 -12.27 8.48 5.98
N PRO A 79 -12.70 9.31 5.02
CA PRO A 79 -13.12 10.68 5.26
C PRO A 79 -14.15 10.76 6.39
N GLY A 80 -13.94 11.69 7.33
CA GLY A 80 -14.84 11.88 8.48
C GLY A 80 -14.73 10.80 9.56
N GLY A 81 -13.75 9.89 9.49
CA GLY A 81 -13.46 8.96 10.56
C GLY A 81 -13.12 9.67 11.89
N ILE A 82 -13.73 9.21 12.99
CA ILE A 82 -13.58 9.80 14.33
C ILE A 82 -12.29 9.33 15.02
N HIS A 83 -11.31 10.19 15.21
CA HIS A 83 -10.12 9.86 16.01
C HIS A 83 -10.40 9.75 17.53
N PRO A 84 -9.71 8.85 18.26
CA PRO A 84 -8.79 7.84 17.76
C PRO A 84 -9.56 6.62 17.24
N ILE A 85 -9.39 6.29 15.96
CA ILE A 85 -9.84 5.00 15.44
C ILE A 85 -8.69 4.05 15.70
N HIS A 86 -8.92 3.05 16.56
CA HIS A 86 -8.09 1.86 16.60
C HIS A 86 -8.14 1.22 15.20
N ARG A 87 -7.01 1.19 14.49
CA ARG A 87 -6.89 0.74 13.09
C ARG A 87 -5.66 -0.12 12.91
N VAL A 88 -5.60 -0.83 11.79
CA VAL A 88 -4.34 -1.39 11.32
C VAL A 88 -3.45 -0.25 10.82
N ILE A 89 -2.20 -0.26 11.25
CA ILE A 89 -1.17 0.72 10.91
C ILE A 89 0.03 0.04 10.24
N ALA A 90 0.75 0.80 9.42
CA ALA A 90 2.11 0.48 9.02
C ALA A 90 3.10 1.23 9.91
N GLU A 91 4.13 0.55 10.39
CA GLU A 91 5.20 1.16 11.18
C GLU A 91 6.51 1.07 10.40
N VAL A 92 7.30 2.15 10.40
CA VAL A 92 8.61 2.15 9.74
C VAL A 92 9.57 3.06 10.46
N GLN A 93 10.83 2.65 10.53
CA GLN A 93 11.98 3.48 10.89
C GLN A 93 13.01 3.35 9.77
N PHE A 94 13.16 4.41 8.97
CA PHE A 94 14.21 4.50 7.96
C PHE A 94 15.56 4.78 8.62
N GLN A 95 16.63 4.20 8.06
CA GLN A 95 17.99 4.37 8.57
C GLN A 95 18.11 4.19 10.10
N GLY A 96 17.46 3.15 10.62
CA GLY A 96 17.56 2.73 12.01
C GLY A 96 18.88 2.02 12.30
N PHE A 97 18.80 0.88 12.97
CA PHE A 97 19.99 0.12 13.33
C PHE A 97 20.77 -0.31 12.06
N GLU A 98 22.09 -0.15 12.10
CA GLU A 98 22.98 -0.41 10.94
C GLU A 98 22.61 0.34 9.65
N GLY A 99 21.85 1.44 9.75
CA GLY A 99 21.39 2.22 8.60
C GLY A 99 20.29 1.55 7.77
N GLN A 100 19.68 0.47 8.28
CA GLN A 100 18.63 -0.28 7.60
C GLN A 100 17.23 0.31 7.90
N ALA A 101 16.25 -0.03 7.06
CA ALA A 101 14.86 0.23 7.34
C ALA A 101 14.27 -0.94 8.15
N HIS A 102 13.63 -0.60 9.26
CA HIS A 102 12.85 -1.53 10.09
C HIS A 102 11.37 -1.23 9.89
N PHE A 103 10.55 -2.25 9.69
CA PHE A 103 9.14 -2.03 9.34
C PHE A 103 8.25 -3.22 9.69
N ASP A 104 6.98 -2.94 9.90
CA ASP A 104 5.94 -3.95 10.13
C ASP A 104 4.53 -3.42 9.85
N ILE A 105 3.56 -4.33 9.92
CA ILE A 105 2.14 -4.02 9.99
C ILE A 105 1.66 -4.40 11.39
N SER A 106 0.94 -3.49 12.03
CA SER A 106 0.43 -3.65 13.38
C SER A 106 -1.08 -3.50 13.43
N ALA A 107 -1.73 -4.57 13.88
CA ALA A 107 -3.17 -4.70 14.06
C ALA A 107 -3.52 -4.87 15.55
N VAL A 108 -2.60 -4.48 16.44
CA VAL A 108 -2.72 -4.62 17.90
C VAL A 108 -3.91 -3.85 18.45
N ASP A 109 -4.13 -2.63 17.95
CA ASP A 109 -5.22 -1.76 18.40
C ASP A 109 -6.58 -2.22 17.87
N ASN A 110 -6.63 -2.69 16.62
CA ASN A 110 -7.84 -3.23 16.00
C ASN A 110 -7.50 -4.26 14.92
N HIS A 111 -7.64 -5.53 15.28
CA HIS A 111 -7.40 -6.67 14.40
C HIS A 111 -8.59 -7.03 13.50
N MET A 112 -9.59 -6.14 13.40
CA MET A 112 -10.76 -6.28 12.54
C MET A 112 -10.90 -5.12 11.55
N ASP A 113 -9.92 -4.20 11.47
CA ASP A 113 -9.96 -3.12 10.49
C ASP A 113 -9.50 -3.60 9.11
N ASP A 114 -10.46 -3.99 8.28
CA ASP A 114 -10.25 -4.33 6.86
C ASP A 114 -10.38 -3.11 5.92
N THR A 115 -10.51 -1.90 6.47
CA THR A 115 -10.68 -0.69 5.65
C THR A 115 -9.40 0.14 5.55
N GLY A 116 -8.39 -0.11 6.39
CA GLY A 116 -7.19 0.70 6.52
C GLY A 116 -6.01 0.19 5.69
N VAL A 117 -4.84 0.16 6.31
CA VAL A 117 -3.62 -0.42 5.73
C VAL A 117 -3.72 -1.95 5.74
N HIS A 118 -3.36 -2.59 4.63
CA HIS A 118 -3.37 -4.06 4.50
C HIS A 118 -1.97 -4.64 4.40
N TRP A 119 -1.10 -4.05 3.58
CA TRP A 119 0.25 -4.54 3.34
C TRP A 119 1.28 -3.43 3.34
N MET A 120 2.52 -3.75 3.74
CA MET A 120 3.69 -2.90 3.52
C MET A 120 4.86 -3.74 3.02
N TYR A 121 5.60 -3.27 2.02
CA TYR A 121 6.76 -3.98 1.50
C TYR A 121 7.74 -3.06 0.75
N PRO A 122 9.04 -3.41 0.72
CA PRO A 122 10.02 -2.64 -0.02
C PRO A 122 9.84 -2.78 -1.54
N LEU A 123 10.06 -1.69 -2.27
CA LEU A 123 9.97 -1.67 -3.73
C LEU A 123 11.24 -2.24 -4.38
N GLY A 124 11.08 -2.92 -5.51
CA GLY A 124 12.20 -3.41 -6.33
C GLY A 124 12.96 -4.59 -5.72
N VAL A 125 12.28 -5.44 -4.95
CA VAL A 125 12.79 -6.73 -4.48
C VAL A 125 11.80 -7.84 -4.77
N GLU A 126 12.29 -9.08 -4.80
CA GLU A 126 11.41 -10.24 -4.80
C GLU A 126 10.67 -10.34 -3.46
N LEU A 127 9.33 -10.34 -3.53
CA LEU A 127 8.50 -10.36 -2.34
C LEU A 127 8.40 -11.78 -1.79
N THR A 128 8.85 -11.92 -0.55
CA THR A 128 8.62 -13.12 0.27
C THR A 128 7.62 -12.78 1.37
N ARG A 129 7.04 -13.80 2.01
CA ARG A 129 6.17 -13.59 3.19
C ARG A 129 6.84 -12.74 4.28
N TYR A 130 8.16 -12.85 4.45
CA TYR A 130 8.91 -12.03 5.40
C TYR A 130 8.97 -10.56 4.98
N LEU A 131 9.19 -10.26 3.71
CA LEU A 131 9.33 -8.88 3.21
C LEU A 131 7.98 -8.19 2.92
N LYS A 132 6.87 -8.94 2.91
CA LYS A 132 5.52 -8.42 2.76
C LYS A 132 4.67 -8.74 4.01
N PRO A 133 4.91 -8.11 5.18
CA PRO A 133 4.01 -8.15 6.33
C PRO A 133 2.65 -7.52 5.99
N GLY A 134 1.60 -8.01 6.65
CA GLY A 134 0.21 -7.61 6.39
C GLY A 134 -0.72 -8.78 6.10
N CYS A 135 -1.95 -8.44 5.70
CA CYS A 135 -3.03 -9.39 5.45
C CYS A 135 -3.94 -8.87 4.32
N ASP A 136 -4.58 -9.77 3.57
CA ASP A 136 -5.73 -9.41 2.71
C ASP A 136 -7.02 -9.26 3.53
N HIS A 137 -7.06 -9.92 4.69
CA HIS A 137 -8.14 -9.90 5.66
C HIS A 137 -7.57 -10.02 7.07
N PHE A 138 -7.97 -9.16 7.98
CA PHE A 138 -7.60 -9.23 9.38
C PHE A 138 -8.65 -10.01 10.19
N PRO A 139 -8.23 -10.78 11.21
CA PRO A 139 -6.85 -10.98 11.66
C PRO A 139 -6.08 -11.99 10.79
N CYS A 140 -4.74 -11.86 10.72
CA CYS A 140 -3.86 -12.90 10.17
C CYS A 140 -2.54 -13.03 10.96
N ASP A 141 -1.73 -14.03 10.63
CA ASP A 141 -0.50 -14.39 11.36
C ASP A 141 0.79 -13.76 10.76
N ASN A 142 0.64 -12.68 9.99
CA ASN A 142 1.74 -11.99 9.33
C ASN A 142 1.80 -10.49 9.67
N CYS A 143 1.22 -10.11 10.81
CA CYS A 143 1.25 -8.78 11.41
C CYS A 143 1.33 -8.90 12.94
N TYR A 144 1.62 -7.81 13.64
CA TYR A 144 1.47 -7.77 15.09
C TYR A 144 -0.03 -7.81 15.46
N LEU A 145 -0.45 -8.81 16.24
CA LEU A 145 -1.79 -8.87 16.84
C LEU A 145 -1.75 -8.53 18.33
N ILE A 146 -0.60 -8.77 18.97
CA ILE A 146 -0.28 -8.35 20.34
C ILE A 146 1.12 -7.74 20.41
N TRP A 147 1.36 -6.92 21.42
CA TRP A 147 2.61 -6.16 21.62
C TRP A 147 3.91 -6.99 21.64
N ASN A 148 3.84 -8.28 21.98
CA ASN A 148 5.02 -9.15 22.13
C ASN A 148 5.24 -10.10 20.94
N ASP A 149 4.48 -9.96 19.85
CA ASP A 149 4.73 -10.74 18.64
C ASP A 149 6.08 -10.34 18.01
N LYS A 150 6.58 -11.14 17.07
CA LYS A 150 7.87 -10.87 16.40
C LYS A 150 7.65 -10.68 14.90
N HIS A 151 7.15 -9.51 14.52
CA HIS A 151 6.87 -9.16 13.11
C HIS A 151 7.71 -8.03 12.54
N ASN A 152 8.58 -7.38 13.32
CA ASN A 152 9.54 -6.41 12.78
C ASN A 152 10.41 -7.05 11.68
N ARG A 153 10.43 -6.41 10.52
CA ARG A 153 11.16 -6.81 9.32
C ARG A 153 12.28 -5.80 9.07
N VAL A 154 13.28 -6.24 8.31
CA VAL A 154 14.47 -5.41 8.06
C VAL A 154 14.89 -5.51 6.60
N THR A 155 15.26 -4.39 6.00
CA THR A 155 15.74 -4.28 4.62
C THR A 155 16.64 -3.07 4.43
N GLU A 156 17.51 -3.08 3.42
CA GLU A 156 18.33 -1.93 3.04
C GLU A 156 17.59 -0.95 2.11
N LYS A 157 16.37 -1.29 1.70
CA LYS A 157 15.57 -0.46 0.79
C LYS A 157 15.01 0.77 1.49
N THR A 158 14.91 1.86 0.74
CA THR A 158 14.41 3.17 1.20
C THR A 158 13.09 3.58 0.54
N GLU A 159 12.57 2.76 -0.37
CA GLU A 159 11.28 2.96 -1.01
C GLU A 159 10.36 1.79 -0.66
N PHE A 160 9.14 2.09 -0.22
CA PHE A 160 8.15 1.10 0.18
C PHE A 160 6.83 1.33 -0.54
N VAL A 161 6.07 0.26 -0.73
CA VAL A 161 4.65 0.30 -1.10
C VAL A 161 3.84 -0.02 0.14
N ILE A 162 2.76 0.74 0.34
CA ILE A 162 1.74 0.49 1.35
C ILE A 162 0.42 0.30 0.60
N GLU A 163 -0.12 -0.91 0.66
CA GLU A 163 -1.43 -1.22 0.07
C GLU A 163 -2.52 -0.88 1.08
N ILE A 164 -3.51 -0.14 0.62
CA ILE A 164 -4.57 0.45 1.42
C ILE A 164 -5.91 0.00 0.87
N GLY A 165 -6.79 -0.45 1.77
CA GLY A 165 -8.06 -1.03 1.39
C GLY A 165 -7.91 -2.47 0.93
N GLN A 166 -9.05 -3.08 0.63
CA GLN A 166 -9.10 -4.47 0.26
C GLN A 166 -9.49 -4.62 -1.21
N LEU A 167 -8.68 -5.36 -1.99
CA LEU A 167 -9.17 -5.91 -3.25
C LEU A 167 -10.39 -6.76 -2.93
N LEU A 168 -11.58 -6.28 -3.29
CA LEU A 168 -12.77 -7.12 -3.26
C LEU A 168 -12.50 -8.28 -4.22
N GLY A 169 -12.12 -9.42 -3.65
CA GLY A 169 -11.98 -10.66 -4.38
C GLY A 169 -13.29 -10.95 -5.11
N VAL A 170 -13.18 -11.44 -6.34
CA VAL A 170 -14.26 -12.02 -7.15
C VAL A 170 -15.37 -12.58 -6.25
N GLY A 171 -16.50 -11.88 -6.17
CA GLY A 171 -17.65 -12.34 -5.42
C GLY A 171 -18.30 -13.49 -6.18
N ILE A 172 -18.40 -14.67 -5.56
CA ILE A 172 -19.26 -15.74 -6.09
C ILE A 172 -20.67 -15.42 -5.60
N TYR A 173 -21.49 -14.84 -6.47
CA TYR A 173 -22.89 -14.60 -6.17
C TYR A 173 -23.71 -15.81 -6.59
N ARG A 174 -24.35 -16.48 -5.63
CA ARG A 174 -25.36 -17.50 -5.89
C ARG A 174 -26.74 -16.87 -5.85
N TYR A 175 -27.37 -16.76 -7.01
CA TYR A 175 -28.79 -16.49 -7.08
C TYR A 175 -29.57 -17.80 -7.07
N SER A 176 -30.54 -17.94 -6.17
CA SER A 176 -31.46 -19.08 -6.12
C SER A 176 -32.88 -18.56 -6.30
N GLY A 177 -33.36 -18.57 -7.54
CA GLY A 177 -34.74 -18.31 -7.88
C GLY A 177 -35.60 -19.58 -7.83
N PRO A 178 -36.94 -19.46 -7.93
CA PRO A 178 -37.86 -20.59 -7.84
C PRO A 178 -37.75 -21.61 -8.99
N GLU A 179 -37.12 -21.27 -10.12
CA GLU A 179 -37.02 -22.16 -11.29
C GLU A 179 -35.58 -22.46 -11.77
N LYS A 180 -34.55 -21.69 -11.36
CA LYS A 180 -33.14 -21.90 -11.73
C LYS A 180 -32.17 -21.41 -10.65
N SER A 181 -31.00 -22.04 -10.58
CA SER A 181 -29.84 -21.57 -9.80
C SER A 181 -28.76 -21.05 -10.75
N LEU A 182 -28.29 -19.82 -10.54
CA LEU A 182 -27.22 -19.19 -11.31
C LEU A 182 -26.03 -18.95 -10.38
N VAL A 183 -24.84 -19.36 -10.83
CA VAL A 183 -23.56 -19.03 -10.18
C VAL A 183 -22.86 -18.02 -11.08
N VAL A 184 -22.76 -16.77 -10.64
CA VAL A 184 -22.03 -15.73 -11.37
C VAL A 184 -20.61 -15.65 -10.82
N PHE A 185 -19.62 -15.81 -11.68
CA PHE A 185 -18.22 -15.49 -11.40
C PHE A 185 -17.98 -14.08 -11.96
N GLY A 186 -17.77 -13.09 -11.10
CA GLY A 186 -17.55 -11.71 -11.54
C GLY A 186 -16.55 -10.97 -10.65
N VAL A 187 -15.59 -10.30 -11.27
CA VAL A 187 -14.89 -9.16 -10.66
C VAL A 187 -15.90 -8.01 -10.68
N LEU A 188 -16.56 -7.76 -9.55
CA LEU A 188 -17.59 -6.72 -9.49
C LEU A 188 -16.89 -5.36 -9.33
N TRP A 189 -16.61 -4.68 -10.44
CA TRP A 189 -16.44 -3.23 -10.44
C TRP A 189 -17.84 -2.62 -10.40
N LEU A 190 -18.34 -2.30 -9.21
CA LEU A 190 -19.66 -1.70 -9.05
C LEU A 190 -19.61 -0.21 -9.37
N ASP A 191 -19.36 0.12 -10.63
CA ASP A 191 -19.72 1.42 -11.18
C ASP A 191 -20.91 1.21 -12.14
N LEU A 192 -22.10 1.61 -11.68
CA LEU A 192 -23.27 1.95 -12.53
C LEU A 192 -23.83 0.84 -13.46
N VAL A 193 -24.06 -0.37 -12.96
CA VAL A 193 -24.99 -1.30 -13.62
C VAL A 193 -26.14 -1.60 -12.69
N ASP A 194 -27.35 -1.19 -13.07
CA ASP A 194 -28.58 -1.55 -12.38
C ASP A 194 -28.70 -3.09 -12.43
N LEU A 195 -29.08 -3.73 -11.33
CA LEU A 195 -29.08 -5.20 -11.24
C LEU A 195 -29.99 -5.88 -12.28
N ALA A 196 -30.92 -5.12 -12.85
CA ALA A 196 -31.79 -5.52 -13.95
C ALA A 196 -31.03 -5.68 -15.30
N ASP A 197 -30.04 -4.84 -15.57
CA ASP A 197 -29.29 -4.86 -16.84
C ASP A 197 -28.31 -6.05 -16.91
N LEU A 198 -27.90 -6.61 -15.77
CA LEU A 198 -27.05 -7.80 -15.71
C LEU A 198 -27.79 -9.08 -16.11
N VAL A 199 -29.12 -9.11 -15.98
CA VAL A 199 -29.97 -10.25 -16.35
C VAL A 199 -30.16 -10.33 -17.86
N ASP A 200 -30.29 -9.17 -18.52
CA ASP A 200 -30.50 -9.09 -19.98
C ASP A 200 -29.21 -9.40 -20.79
N LEU A 201 -28.02 -9.28 -20.19
CA LEU A 201 -26.76 -9.65 -20.83
C LEU A 201 -26.50 -11.17 -20.88
N VAL A 202 -27.29 -11.97 -20.16
CA VAL A 202 -27.15 -13.44 -20.08
C VAL A 202 -28.40 -14.14 -20.64
N ASP A 203 -29.05 -13.55 -21.65
CA ASP A 203 -29.97 -14.32 -22.52
C ASP A 203 -29.20 -14.81 -23.76
N LEU A 204 -28.28 -15.75 -23.53
CA LEU A 204 -27.78 -16.60 -24.60
C LEU A 204 -28.80 -17.72 -24.78
N ASP A 205 -29.45 -17.68 -25.94
CA ASP A 205 -30.40 -18.66 -26.46
C ASP A 205 -30.17 -20.07 -25.90
N GLY A 206 -31.26 -20.65 -25.38
CA GLY A 206 -31.27 -21.91 -24.65
C GLY A 206 -30.80 -23.13 -25.44
N SER A 207 -29.49 -23.29 -25.58
CA SER A 207 -28.85 -24.57 -25.87
C SER A 207 -27.34 -24.48 -25.60
N HIS A 208 -26.87 -25.31 -24.66
CA HIS A 208 -25.46 -25.55 -24.29
C HIS A 208 -24.82 -24.48 -23.41
N GLY A 209 -24.43 -24.89 -22.19
CA GLY A 209 -23.81 -24.02 -21.19
C GLY A 209 -22.44 -23.55 -21.64
N CYS A 210 -22.36 -22.28 -22.06
CA CYS A 210 -21.11 -21.57 -22.26
C CYS A 210 -20.81 -20.71 -21.03
N ILE A 211 -19.59 -20.84 -20.49
CA ILE A 211 -19.02 -19.88 -19.54
C ILE A 211 -18.71 -18.62 -20.35
N ALA A 212 -19.41 -17.51 -20.07
CA ALA A 212 -19.03 -16.21 -20.62
C ALA A 212 -17.89 -15.66 -19.76
N ASP A 213 -16.67 -15.68 -20.29
CA ASP A 213 -15.55 -14.91 -19.74
C ASP A 213 -15.69 -13.46 -20.22
N LEU A 214 -16.12 -12.56 -19.33
CA LEU A 214 -16.14 -11.12 -19.60
C LEU A 214 -14.78 -10.50 -19.21
N GLY A 215 -13.72 -10.99 -19.85
CA GLY A 215 -12.36 -10.50 -19.67
C GLY A 215 -12.01 -9.37 -20.62
N PHE A 216 -11.87 -8.14 -20.11
CA PHE A 216 -11.03 -7.13 -20.78
C PHE A 216 -9.57 -7.39 -20.44
N GLY A 217 -8.93 -8.22 -21.28
CA GLY A 217 -7.54 -8.05 -21.70
C GLY A 217 -6.43 -8.62 -20.82
N ILE A 218 -6.20 -9.93 -20.90
CA ILE A 218 -4.85 -10.50 -21.17
C ILE A 218 -5.05 -11.72 -22.08
N TRP A 219 -4.58 -11.64 -23.31
CA TRP A 219 -4.62 -12.74 -24.27
C TRP A 219 -3.70 -13.87 -23.80
N ASN A 220 -4.25 -15.06 -23.60
CA ASN A 220 -3.53 -16.31 -23.84
C ASN A 220 -4.50 -17.27 -24.55
N GLU A 221 -4.19 -17.49 -25.82
CA GLU A 221 -4.84 -18.42 -26.73
C GLU A 221 -4.78 -19.84 -26.15
N TYR A 222 -5.91 -20.36 -25.68
CA TYR A 222 -6.14 -21.80 -25.54
C TYR A 222 -7.61 -22.11 -25.85
N ASP A 223 -7.92 -22.07 -27.15
CA ASP A 223 -9.12 -22.68 -27.69
C ASP A 223 -9.02 -24.20 -27.56
N ARG A 224 -9.95 -24.80 -26.80
CA ARG A 224 -10.62 -26.05 -27.19
C ARG A 224 -11.85 -26.31 -26.32
N CYS A 225 -13.01 -26.03 -26.88
CA CYS A 225 -14.27 -26.69 -26.49
C CYS A 225 -14.53 -27.79 -27.52
N ASP A 226 -14.61 -29.04 -27.08
CA ASP A 226 -15.22 -30.15 -27.82
C ASP A 226 -16.75 -30.12 -27.62
#